data_AF-A0A4Y9MBE2-F1
#
_entry.id   AF-A0A4Y9MBE2-F1
#
_cell.length_a   1.000
_cell.length_b   1.000
_cell.length_c   1.000
_cell.angle_alpha   90.00
_cell.angle_beta   90.00
_cell.angle_gamma   90.00
#
_symmetry.space_group_name_H-M   'P 1'
#
loop_
_entity.id
_entity.type
_entity.pdbx_description
1 polymer ?
#
loop_
_entity_poly.entity_id
_entity_poly.type
_entity_poly.pdbx_seq_one_letter_code
_entity_poly.pdbx_strand_id
1 'polypeptide(L)'
;MTASSIFGTSSGLLHRLRAAPVDVGDLIDVATELLPRLETTRLHLALVRRPGAGTVLRVEEDERSQQVPLVDLADDMSRAGVPGTSTGIAAALRAWVARRPVTDDAAARAGIAVLDWADDAETAVGWTVVVLRGDSAVPWAPSPTARTVELHRTRSAATGRAHDVSLDMRVEGPLALWSHRTVPVLATSALVAPELMLHRSTTAGLSTPDMHVVVTPHRPVVCAEPGVARRLAGQSGESSVTLPWRDVVDLPWL
;
A
#
# COMPACT_ATOMS: atom_id res chain seq x y z
N MET A 1 -8.49 4.20 15.24
CA MET A 1 -9.75 3.44 15.10
C MET A 1 -9.92 3.22 13.62
N THR A 2 -9.87 2.02 13.04
CA THR A 2 -9.85 0.62 13.50
C THR A 2 -8.53 -0.05 13.09
N ALA A 3 -8.13 -1.11 13.79
CA ALA A 3 -6.91 -1.87 13.48
C ALA A 3 -7.13 -2.74 12.23
N SER A 4 -6.85 -2.20 11.05
CA SER A 4 -6.66 -3.02 9.85
C SER A 4 -5.43 -3.91 10.09
N SER A 5 -5.63 -5.22 10.04
CA SER A 5 -4.58 -6.22 10.28
C SER A 5 -3.38 -5.94 9.40
N ILE A 6 -2.29 -5.42 10.00
CA ILE A 6 -1.08 -4.98 9.29
C ILE A 6 -0.43 -6.16 8.53
N PHE A 7 -0.71 -7.38 8.96
CA PHE A 7 -0.35 -8.61 8.30
C PHE A 7 -1.63 -9.20 7.69
N GLY A 8 -1.72 -9.27 6.36
CA GLY A 8 -2.93 -9.73 5.66
C GLY A 8 -3.45 -11.09 6.13
N THR A 9 -4.75 -11.33 5.95
CA THR A 9 -5.42 -12.56 6.37
C THR A 9 -5.21 -13.68 5.34
N SER A 10 -4.25 -14.57 5.55
CA SER A 10 -4.12 -15.79 4.75
C SER A 10 -5.16 -16.84 5.21
N SER A 11 -6.24 -17.01 4.44
CA SER A 11 -7.29 -18.01 4.68
C SER A 11 -6.86 -19.40 4.18
N GLY A 12 -6.02 -20.10 4.96
CA GLY A 12 -5.68 -21.51 4.71
C GLY A 12 -5.93 -22.39 5.94
N LEU A 13 -7.01 -23.17 5.94
CA LEU A 13 -7.36 -24.12 7.02
C LEU A 13 -6.24 -25.14 7.33
N LEU A 14 -5.38 -25.45 6.36
CA LEU A 14 -4.26 -26.37 6.53
C LEU A 14 -2.99 -25.71 7.10
N HIS A 15 -2.86 -24.37 7.02
CA HIS A 15 -1.71 -23.67 7.60
C HIS A 15 -1.83 -23.49 9.13
N ARG A 16 -3.07 -23.50 9.64
CA ARG A 16 -3.37 -23.43 11.08
C ARG A 16 -2.96 -24.66 11.88
N LEU A 17 -2.61 -25.77 11.22
CA LEU A 17 -2.33 -27.04 11.89
C LEU A 17 -0.84 -27.30 12.20
N ARG A 18 0.11 -26.40 11.86
CA ARG A 18 1.55 -26.70 12.00
C ARG A 18 2.50 -25.59 12.48
N ALA A 19 2.09 -24.33 12.53
CA ALA A 19 2.99 -23.30 13.07
C ALA A 19 2.76 -23.14 14.57
N ALA A 20 3.81 -23.33 15.37
CA ALA A 20 3.79 -22.88 16.76
C ALA A 20 3.51 -21.38 16.78
N PRO A 21 2.64 -20.90 17.69
CA PRO A 21 2.38 -19.46 17.82
C PRO A 21 3.68 -18.72 18.15
N VAL A 22 3.73 -17.45 17.77
CA VAL A 22 4.86 -16.58 18.11
C VAL A 22 4.80 -16.29 19.61
N ASP A 23 5.81 -16.75 20.35
CA ASP A 23 5.96 -16.44 21.77
C ASP A 23 6.48 -15.00 21.96
N VAL A 24 5.99 -14.32 23.00
CA VAL A 24 6.38 -12.93 23.29
C VAL A 24 7.84 -12.85 23.75
N GLY A 25 8.35 -13.86 24.45
CA GLY A 25 9.77 -13.98 24.82
C GLY A 25 10.66 -14.09 23.60
N ASP A 26 10.34 -14.99 22.67
CA ASP A 26 11.06 -15.11 21.39
C ASP A 26 11.03 -13.81 20.60
N LEU A 27 9.89 -13.11 20.58
CA LEU A 27 9.76 -11.79 19.95
C LEU A 27 10.64 -10.73 20.63
N ILE A 28 10.72 -10.72 21.96
CA ILE A 28 11.61 -9.81 22.71
C ILE A 28 13.07 -10.08 22.35
N ASP A 29 13.49 -11.34 22.31
CA ASP A 29 14.87 -11.73 22.01
C ASP A 29 15.26 -11.30 20.59
N VAL A 30 14.41 -11.62 19.60
CA VAL A 30 14.62 -11.22 18.21
C VAL A 30 14.61 -9.69 18.06
N ALA A 31 13.68 -8.99 18.71
CA ALA A 31 13.58 -7.55 18.63
C ALA A 31 14.80 -6.86 19.26
N THR A 32 15.31 -7.37 20.38
CA THR A 32 16.49 -6.83 21.05
C THR A 32 17.73 -6.90 20.14
N GLU A 33 17.87 -7.97 19.35
CA GLU A 33 18.96 -8.10 18.39
C GLU A 33 18.73 -7.26 17.11
N LEU A 34 17.50 -7.27 16.57
CA LEU A 34 17.20 -6.73 15.24
C LEU A 34 17.03 -5.21 15.23
N LEU A 35 16.31 -4.64 16.20
CA LEU A 35 15.90 -3.23 16.14
C LEU A 35 17.08 -2.24 16.02
N PRO A 36 18.21 -2.39 16.75
CA PRO A 36 19.36 -1.49 16.60
C PRO A 36 19.96 -1.49 15.19
N ARG A 37 19.77 -2.57 14.41
CA ARG A 37 20.25 -2.67 13.02
C ARG A 37 19.33 -2.01 12.01
N LEU A 38 18.09 -1.70 12.42
CA LEU A 38 17.08 -1.03 11.59
C LEU A 38 17.00 0.48 11.88
N GLU A 39 17.59 0.94 12.97
CA GLU A 39 17.65 2.37 13.29
C GLU A 39 18.38 3.16 12.21
N THR A 40 17.94 4.39 12.00
CA THR A 40 18.62 5.36 11.14
C THR A 40 18.76 6.67 11.90
N THR A 41 19.37 7.68 11.28
CA THR A 41 19.47 9.01 11.87
C THR A 41 18.12 9.61 12.27
N ARG A 42 17.02 9.16 11.64
CA ARG A 42 15.67 9.68 11.89
C ARG A 42 14.71 8.66 12.46
N LEU A 43 14.99 7.37 12.29
CA LEU A 43 14.17 6.27 12.77
C LEU A 43 14.77 5.71 14.07
N HIS A 44 14.03 5.86 15.16
CA HIS A 44 14.36 5.34 16.47
C HIS A 44 13.41 4.22 16.86
N LEU A 45 13.96 3.11 17.35
CA LEU A 45 13.23 1.89 17.67
C LEU A 45 13.62 1.41 19.06
N ALA A 46 12.67 1.40 19.99
CA ALA A 46 12.95 1.05 21.37
C ALA A 46 11.95 0.04 21.94
N LEU A 47 12.44 -0.93 22.70
CA LEU A 47 11.62 -1.73 23.60
C LEU A 47 11.50 -1.04 24.94
N VAL A 48 10.28 -0.63 25.31
CA VAL A 48 10.00 0.03 26.58
C VAL A 48 9.22 -0.92 27.47
N ARG A 49 9.83 -1.32 28.61
CA ARG A 49 9.14 -2.10 29.64
C ARG A 49 8.26 -1.19 30.47
N ARG A 50 6.97 -1.49 30.56
CA ARG A 50 6.01 -0.77 31.41
C ARG A 50 5.64 -1.66 32.59
N PRO A 51 5.97 -1.26 33.83
CA PRO A 51 5.59 -2.02 35.02
C PRO A 51 4.08 -2.30 35.02
N GLY A 52 3.70 -3.58 35.11
CA GLY A 52 2.30 -4.02 35.12
C GLY A 52 1.55 -3.99 33.78
N ALA A 53 2.16 -3.48 32.69
CA ALA A 53 1.51 -3.32 31.38
C ALA A 53 2.30 -3.95 30.20
N GLY A 54 3.28 -4.80 30.52
CA GLY A 54 4.09 -5.52 29.53
C GLY A 54 5.13 -4.66 28.80
N THR A 55 5.72 -5.22 27.75
CA THR A 55 6.72 -4.54 26.90
C THR A 55 6.03 -3.96 25.66
N VAL A 56 6.37 -2.72 25.31
CA VAL A 56 5.95 -2.09 24.05
C VAL A 56 7.12 -1.87 23.12
N LEU A 57 6.85 -2.00 21.82
CA LEU A 57 7.70 -1.48 20.77
C LEU A 57 7.30 -0.03 20.49
N ARG A 58 8.23 0.90 20.70
CA ARG A 58 8.10 2.31 20.33
C ARG A 58 8.85 2.55 19.02
N VAL A 59 8.18 3.17 18.07
CA VAL A 59 8.71 3.56 16.76
C VAL A 59 8.54 5.07 16.61
N GLU A 60 9.64 5.78 16.43
CA GLU A 60 9.65 7.23 16.24
C GLU A 60 10.41 7.55 14.95
N GLU A 61 9.79 8.30 14.04
CA GLU A 61 10.41 8.78 12.81
C GLU A 61 9.94 10.19 12.50
N ASP A 62 10.83 11.18 12.61
CA ASP A 62 10.52 12.61 12.46
C ASP A 62 9.26 13.01 13.27
N GLU A 63 8.17 13.42 12.61
CA GLU A 63 6.90 13.81 13.25
C GLU A 63 5.97 12.62 13.58
N ARG A 64 6.39 11.38 13.32
CA ARG A 64 5.59 10.17 13.53
C ARG A 64 6.04 9.43 14.78
N SER A 65 5.07 9.03 15.60
CA SER A 65 5.29 8.19 16.77
C SER A 65 4.20 7.13 16.90
N GLN A 66 4.60 5.89 17.11
CA GLN A 66 3.70 4.77 17.35
C GLN A 66 4.21 3.91 18.50
N GLN A 67 3.29 3.39 19.31
CA GLN A 67 3.58 2.38 20.32
C GLN A 67 2.67 1.18 20.12
N VAL A 68 3.25 -0.02 20.11
CA VAL A 68 2.51 -1.28 19.98
C VAL A 68 2.92 -2.24 21.09
N PRO A 69 1.98 -2.77 21.89
CA PRO A 69 2.26 -3.84 22.83
C PRO A 69 2.80 -5.08 22.11
N LEU A 70 3.89 -5.68 22.62
CA LEU A 70 4.48 -6.86 21.99
C LEU A 70 3.54 -8.07 22.02
N VAL A 71 2.64 -8.15 23.00
CA VAL A 71 1.60 -9.19 23.05
C VAL A 71 0.66 -9.09 21.85
N ASP A 72 0.15 -7.89 21.54
CA ASP A 72 -0.71 -7.66 20.40
C ASP A 72 0.03 -7.94 19.08
N LEU A 73 1.30 -7.54 18.99
CA LEU A 73 2.14 -7.81 17.82
C LEU A 73 2.39 -9.31 17.62
N ALA A 74 2.65 -10.06 18.69
CA ALA A 74 2.84 -11.51 18.64
C ALA A 74 1.54 -12.24 18.24
N ASP A 75 0.40 -11.79 18.77
CA ASP A 75 -0.92 -12.30 18.40
C ASP A 75 -1.24 -12.02 16.93
N ASP A 76 -0.95 -10.82 16.43
CA ASP A 76 -1.11 -10.44 15.03
C ASP A 76 -0.21 -11.27 14.11
N MET A 77 1.06 -11.46 14.47
CA MET A 77 1.99 -12.32 13.74
C MET A 77 1.51 -13.78 13.70
N SER A 78 1.04 -14.30 14.83
CA SER A 78 0.49 -15.67 14.93
C SER A 78 -0.76 -15.83 14.06
N ARG A 79 -1.67 -14.85 14.08
CA ARG A 79 -2.90 -14.85 13.26
C ARG A 79 -2.59 -14.80 11.77
N ALA A 80 -1.52 -14.10 11.40
CA ALA A 80 -1.02 -14.03 10.04
C ALA A 80 -0.17 -15.25 9.61
N GLY A 81 -0.02 -16.25 10.49
CA GLY A 81 0.72 -17.48 10.18
C GLY A 81 2.23 -17.30 10.10
N VAL A 82 2.77 -16.25 10.72
CA VAL A 82 4.23 -16.07 10.86
C VAL A 82 4.80 -17.28 11.63
N PRO A 83 5.82 -17.98 11.09
CA PRO A 83 6.44 -19.06 11.83
C PRO A 83 7.10 -18.52 13.11
N GLY A 84 6.83 -19.13 14.28
CA GLY A 84 7.45 -18.85 15.58
C GLY A 84 8.95 -19.21 15.66
N THR A 85 9.69 -19.07 14.57
CA THR A 85 11.15 -19.23 14.51
C THR A 85 11.79 -17.85 14.53
N SER A 86 13.02 -17.73 15.04
CA SER A 86 13.75 -16.45 15.06
C SER A 86 13.83 -15.79 13.67
N THR A 87 14.03 -16.59 12.61
CA THR A 87 14.07 -16.08 11.22
C THR A 87 12.71 -15.59 10.75
N GLY A 88 11.64 -16.33 11.02
CA GLY A 88 10.27 -15.94 10.69
C GLY A 88 9.85 -14.66 11.39
N ILE A 89 10.09 -14.58 12.70
CA ILE A 89 9.83 -13.39 13.53
C ILE A 89 10.65 -12.20 13.03
N ALA A 90 11.94 -12.38 12.74
CA ALA A 90 12.80 -11.30 12.24
C ALA A 90 12.33 -10.77 10.88
N ALA A 91 11.90 -11.65 9.97
CA ALA A 91 11.34 -11.24 8.68
C ALA A 91 10.02 -10.47 8.85
N ALA A 92 9.12 -10.97 9.70
CA ALA A 92 7.86 -10.32 10.01
C ALA A 92 8.07 -8.95 10.67
N LEU A 93 9.00 -8.84 11.61
CA LEU A 93 9.31 -7.57 12.29
C LEU A 93 9.90 -6.53 11.32
N ARG A 94 10.78 -6.94 10.39
CA ARG A 94 11.27 -6.05 9.31
C ARG A 94 10.12 -5.55 8.43
N ALA A 95 9.23 -6.45 8.00
CA ALA A 95 8.07 -6.08 7.19
C ALA A 95 7.12 -5.14 7.95
N TRP A 96 6.94 -5.36 9.25
CA TRP A 96 6.15 -4.49 10.11
C TRP A 96 6.77 -3.09 10.23
N VAL A 97 8.08 -2.99 10.54
CA VAL A 97 8.80 -1.70 10.60
C VAL A 97 8.80 -0.99 9.25
N ALA A 98 8.84 -1.71 8.13
CA ALA A 98 8.73 -1.12 6.80
C ALA A 98 7.35 -0.47 6.55
N ARG A 99 6.28 -0.99 7.18
CA ARG A 99 4.91 -0.47 7.06
C ARG A 99 4.54 0.64 8.05
N ARG A 100 5.48 1.09 8.89
CA ARG A 100 5.26 2.25 9.78
C ARG A 100 4.74 3.47 9.00
N PRO A 101 4.06 4.44 9.64
CA PRO A 101 3.59 5.64 8.95
C PRO A 101 4.68 6.35 8.12
N VAL A 102 4.28 6.93 6.99
CA VAL A 102 5.17 7.72 6.13
C VAL A 102 5.25 9.15 6.66
N THR A 103 6.46 9.70 6.78
CA THR A 103 6.67 11.10 7.17
C THR A 103 6.39 12.05 6.01
N ASP A 104 6.00 13.30 6.31
CA ASP A 104 5.72 14.33 5.30
C ASP A 104 6.93 14.58 4.40
N ASP A 105 8.12 14.56 4.99
CA ASP A 105 9.37 14.77 4.30
C ASP A 105 9.76 13.55 3.43
N ALA A 106 9.46 12.32 3.85
CA ALA A 106 9.60 11.13 2.99
C ALA A 106 8.64 11.18 1.80
N ALA A 107 7.38 11.57 2.03
CA ALA A 107 6.38 11.73 0.98
C ALA A 107 6.77 12.84 -0.02
N ALA A 108 7.27 13.97 0.47
CA ALA A 108 7.75 15.07 -0.38
C ALA A 108 8.87 14.62 -1.31
N ARG A 109 9.85 13.86 -0.80
CA ARG A 109 11.00 13.38 -1.57
C ARG A 109 10.66 12.26 -2.56
N ALA A 110 9.92 11.26 -2.13
CA ALA A 110 9.83 9.97 -2.83
C ALA A 110 8.38 9.50 -3.08
N GLY A 111 7.38 10.27 -2.67
CA GLY A 111 5.98 9.91 -2.84
C GLY A 111 5.56 9.79 -4.30
N ILE A 112 4.70 8.83 -4.61
CA ILE A 112 4.16 8.57 -5.95
C ILE A 112 2.65 8.65 -5.87
N ALA A 113 2.02 9.33 -6.83
CA ALA A 113 0.57 9.41 -6.90
C ALA A 113 -0.02 8.09 -7.44
N VAL A 114 -1.00 7.55 -6.71
CA VAL A 114 -1.74 6.32 -7.05
C VAL A 114 -3.20 6.48 -6.64
N LEU A 115 -4.08 5.62 -7.16
CA LEU A 115 -5.45 5.49 -6.67
C LEU A 115 -5.51 4.44 -5.57
N ASP A 116 -6.26 4.77 -4.53
CA ASP A 116 -6.59 3.87 -3.42
C ASP A 116 -8.07 4.00 -3.05
N TRP A 117 -8.56 3.08 -2.24
CA TRP A 117 -9.93 3.11 -1.72
C TRP A 117 -10.13 4.31 -0.81
N ALA A 118 -11.19 5.07 -1.07
CA ALA A 118 -11.59 6.22 -0.27
C ALA A 118 -12.38 5.82 0.99
N ASP A 119 -12.92 4.59 1.01
CA ASP A 119 -13.76 4.07 2.08
C ASP A 119 -13.53 2.57 2.30
N ASP A 120 -13.80 2.10 3.53
CA ASP A 120 -13.63 0.69 3.93
C ASP A 120 -14.62 -0.27 3.23
N ALA A 121 -15.70 0.26 2.63
CA ALA A 121 -16.66 -0.52 1.88
C ALA A 121 -16.25 -0.70 0.41
N GLU A 122 -15.08 -0.17 0.02
CA GLU A 122 -14.50 -0.26 -1.31
C GLU A 122 -15.46 0.25 -2.40
N THR A 123 -16.17 1.35 -2.13
CA THR A 123 -17.18 1.90 -3.04
C THR A 123 -16.69 3.07 -3.89
N ALA A 124 -15.69 3.80 -3.42
CA ALA A 124 -15.12 4.95 -4.09
C ALA A 124 -13.59 4.91 -4.06
N VAL A 125 -12.95 5.52 -5.06
CA VAL A 125 -11.50 5.67 -5.15
C VAL A 125 -11.10 7.13 -5.13
N GLY A 126 -9.90 7.42 -4.62
CA GLY A 126 -9.30 8.76 -4.63
C GLY A 126 -7.79 8.70 -4.81
N TRP A 127 -7.20 9.85 -5.12
CA TRP A 127 -5.75 10.00 -5.23
C TRP A 127 -5.11 9.98 -3.86
N THR A 128 -4.05 9.18 -3.71
CA THR A 128 -3.19 9.21 -2.54
C THR A 128 -1.72 9.23 -2.96
N VAL A 129 -0.86 9.62 -2.04
CA VAL A 129 0.59 9.53 -2.21
C VAL A 129 1.06 8.29 -1.47
N VAL A 130 1.79 7.41 -2.15
CA VAL A 130 2.46 6.27 -1.52
C VAL A 130 3.96 6.42 -1.57
N VAL A 131 4.67 5.93 -0.56
CA VAL A 131 6.13 5.81 -0.57
C VAL A 131 6.51 4.33 -0.65
N LEU A 132 7.42 4.00 -1.56
CA LEU A 132 7.95 2.65 -1.70
C LEU A 132 8.96 2.34 -0.60
N ARG A 133 8.80 1.18 0.03
CA ARG A 133 9.71 0.62 1.01
C ARG A 133 9.90 -0.86 0.72
N GLY A 134 10.92 -1.17 -0.08
CA GLY A 134 11.09 -2.50 -0.67
C GLY A 134 9.94 -2.82 -1.63
N ASP A 135 9.31 -3.97 -1.44
CA ASP A 135 8.21 -4.46 -2.29
C ASP A 135 6.83 -3.99 -1.80
N SER A 136 6.78 -2.96 -0.96
CA SER A 136 5.53 -2.42 -0.40
C SER A 136 5.41 -0.93 -0.69
N ALA A 137 4.18 -0.52 -1.02
CA ALA A 137 3.77 0.88 -1.07
C ALA A 137 3.02 1.19 0.22
N VAL A 138 3.47 2.21 0.94
CA VAL A 138 2.82 2.66 2.18
C VAL A 138 2.16 4.02 1.94
N PRO A 139 0.85 4.17 2.20
CA PRO A 139 0.17 5.44 2.00
C PRO A 139 0.68 6.51 2.98
N TRP A 140 0.77 7.73 2.47
CA TRP A 140 1.07 8.92 3.25
C TRP A 140 -0.22 9.57 3.73
N ALA A 141 -0.35 9.69 5.05
CA ALA A 141 -1.37 10.54 5.68
C ALA A 141 -0.68 11.81 6.17
N PRO A 142 -1.00 13.00 5.63
CA PRO A 142 -0.37 14.25 6.05
C PRO A 142 -0.37 14.48 7.56
N SER A 143 0.70 15.07 8.11
CA SER A 143 0.70 15.42 9.52
C SER A 143 -0.32 16.53 9.81
N PRO A 144 -0.90 16.60 11.03
CA PRO A 144 -1.83 17.67 11.39
C PRO A 144 -1.22 19.08 11.33
N THR A 145 0.11 19.19 11.32
CA THR A 145 0.85 20.45 11.26
C THR A 145 1.30 20.82 9.84
N ALA A 146 1.05 19.97 8.85
CA ALA A 146 1.43 20.21 7.46
C ALA A 146 0.67 21.40 6.86
N ARG A 147 1.40 22.32 6.20
CA ARG A 147 0.78 23.50 5.60
C ARG A 147 0.18 23.18 4.25
N THR A 148 -0.93 23.83 3.89
CA THR A 148 -1.62 23.61 2.59
C THR A 148 -0.68 23.72 1.37
N VAL A 149 0.26 24.67 1.40
CA VAL A 149 1.25 24.84 0.32
C VAL A 149 2.20 23.65 0.21
N GLU A 150 2.61 23.07 1.35
CA GLU A 150 3.47 21.89 1.40
C GLU A 150 2.71 20.66 0.91
N LEU A 151 1.44 20.50 1.30
CA LEU A 151 0.57 19.44 0.79
C LEU A 151 0.45 19.48 -0.72
N HIS A 152 0.14 20.66 -1.26
CA HIS A 152 0.01 20.85 -2.70
C HIS A 152 1.32 20.57 -3.44
N ARG A 153 2.46 21.02 -2.89
CA ARG A 153 3.78 20.74 -3.47
C ARG A 153 4.09 19.24 -3.47
N THR A 154 3.84 18.54 -2.37
CA THR A 154 4.06 17.09 -2.26
C THR A 154 3.19 16.32 -3.24
N ARG A 155 1.90 16.63 -3.32
CA ARG A 155 0.96 16.00 -4.28
C ARG A 155 1.39 16.26 -5.72
N SER A 156 1.72 17.50 -6.08
CA SER A 156 2.20 17.85 -7.43
C SER A 156 3.49 17.13 -7.80
N ALA A 157 4.45 17.03 -6.86
CA ALA A 157 5.69 16.29 -7.08
C ALA A 157 5.43 14.77 -7.22
N ALA A 158 4.47 14.23 -6.46
CA ALA A 158 4.08 12.83 -6.55
C ALA A 158 3.39 12.49 -7.88
N THR A 159 2.55 13.39 -8.40
CA THR A 159 2.00 13.34 -9.77
C THR A 159 3.14 13.34 -10.79
N GLY A 160 4.12 14.24 -10.66
CA GLY A 160 5.30 14.27 -11.53
C GLY A 160 6.05 12.93 -11.56
N ARG A 161 6.36 12.36 -10.39
CA ARG A 161 7.07 11.07 -10.27
C ARG A 161 6.25 9.87 -10.73
N ALA A 162 4.91 9.94 -10.69
CA ALA A 162 4.05 8.87 -11.18
C ALA A 162 4.24 8.59 -12.68
N HIS A 163 4.63 9.60 -13.47
CA HIS A 163 4.98 9.44 -14.89
C HIS A 163 6.22 8.56 -15.12
N ASP A 164 7.14 8.53 -14.16
CA ASP A 164 8.42 7.80 -14.26
C ASP A 164 8.28 6.33 -13.81
N VAL A 165 7.11 5.93 -13.30
CA VAL A 165 6.86 4.56 -12.89
C VAL A 165 6.83 3.64 -14.11
N SER A 166 7.70 2.64 -14.10
CA SER A 166 7.76 1.64 -15.15
C SER A 166 6.63 0.64 -15.02
N LEU A 167 5.69 0.67 -15.96
CA LEU A 167 4.52 -0.20 -16.00
C LEU A 167 4.56 -1.14 -17.21
N ASP A 168 4.13 -2.38 -16.97
CA ASP A 168 3.90 -3.36 -18.02
C ASP A 168 2.48 -3.20 -18.55
N MET A 169 2.36 -2.98 -19.86
CA MET A 169 1.09 -2.97 -20.57
C MET A 169 0.91 -4.26 -21.36
N ARG A 170 -0.25 -4.90 -21.20
CA ARG A 170 -0.65 -6.08 -21.97
C ARG A 170 -2.00 -5.84 -22.62
N VAL A 171 -2.19 -6.40 -23.81
CA VAL A 171 -3.49 -6.40 -24.49
C VAL A 171 -4.07 -7.80 -24.45
N GLU A 172 -5.29 -7.92 -23.92
CA GLU A 172 -6.02 -9.18 -23.82
C GLU A 172 -7.41 -9.03 -24.45
N GLY A 173 -7.51 -9.39 -25.73
CA GLY A 173 -8.72 -9.16 -26.52
C GLY A 173 -9.06 -7.67 -26.55
N PRO A 174 -10.23 -7.24 -26.04
CA PRO A 174 -10.62 -5.83 -25.99
C PRO A 174 -10.09 -5.06 -24.76
N LEU A 175 -9.20 -5.65 -23.96
CA LEU A 175 -8.72 -5.08 -22.70
C LEU A 175 -7.27 -4.60 -22.83
N ALA A 176 -6.99 -3.40 -22.33
CA ALA A 176 -5.64 -2.97 -22.00
C ALA A 176 -5.42 -3.16 -20.50
N LEU A 177 -4.45 -3.96 -20.11
CA LEU A 177 -4.08 -4.24 -18.72
C LEU A 177 -2.77 -3.53 -18.39
N TRP A 178 -2.79 -2.74 -17.33
CA TRP A 178 -1.64 -2.04 -16.79
C TRP A 178 -1.26 -2.65 -15.46
N SER A 179 0.01 -3.02 -15.30
CA SER A 179 0.49 -3.69 -14.11
C SER A 179 1.87 -3.21 -13.72
N HIS A 180 2.16 -3.24 -12.43
CA HIS A 180 3.51 -3.09 -11.91
C HIS A 180 3.97 -4.44 -11.37
N ARG A 181 5.16 -4.89 -11.77
CA ARG A 181 5.66 -6.25 -11.53
C ARG A 181 5.68 -6.67 -10.06
N THR A 182 6.01 -5.73 -9.17
CA THR A 182 6.31 -6.04 -7.77
C THR A 182 5.32 -5.41 -6.79
N VAL A 183 4.74 -4.27 -7.16
CA VAL A 183 3.94 -3.42 -6.26
C VAL A 183 2.64 -3.05 -6.96
N PRO A 184 1.59 -3.87 -6.87
CA PRO A 184 0.41 -3.77 -7.73
C PRO A 184 -0.31 -2.42 -7.71
N VAL A 185 -0.37 -1.73 -6.57
CA VAL A 185 -1.04 -0.42 -6.47
C VAL A 185 -0.43 0.63 -7.40
N LEU A 186 0.86 0.51 -7.74
CA LEU A 186 1.52 1.40 -8.68
C LEU A 186 0.95 1.30 -10.10
N ALA A 187 0.22 0.24 -10.46
CA ALA A 187 -0.47 0.17 -11.74
C ALA A 187 -1.37 1.39 -12.00
N THR A 188 -1.97 1.95 -10.94
CA THR A 188 -2.83 3.13 -11.00
C THR A 188 -2.07 4.43 -11.26
N SER A 189 -0.74 4.45 -11.16
CA SER A 189 0.06 5.64 -11.51
C SER A 189 -0.05 5.97 -13.01
N ALA A 190 -0.40 5.00 -13.86
CA ALA A 190 -0.68 5.24 -15.29
C ALA A 190 -1.80 6.26 -15.50
N LEU A 191 -2.73 6.35 -14.54
CA LEU A 191 -3.92 7.17 -14.61
C LEU A 191 -3.68 8.64 -14.29
N VAL A 192 -2.46 8.99 -13.85
CA VAL A 192 -2.04 10.38 -13.70
C VAL A 192 -1.93 11.09 -15.06
N ALA A 193 -1.69 10.31 -16.11
CA ALA A 193 -1.53 10.79 -17.48
C ALA A 193 -2.36 9.92 -18.44
N PRO A 194 -3.70 9.94 -18.30
CA PRO A 194 -4.54 9.01 -19.02
C PRO A 194 -4.37 9.16 -20.54
N GLU A 195 -4.01 10.33 -21.07
CA GLU A 195 -3.72 10.53 -22.49
C GLU A 195 -2.51 9.71 -22.98
N LEU A 196 -1.44 9.60 -22.18
CA LEU A 196 -0.27 8.77 -22.52
C LEU A 196 -0.64 7.28 -22.47
N MET A 197 -1.43 6.89 -21.49
CA MET A 197 -1.97 5.55 -21.35
C MET A 197 -2.84 5.16 -22.57
N LEU A 198 -3.73 6.06 -22.98
CA LEU A 198 -4.57 5.87 -24.16
C LEU A 198 -3.75 5.79 -25.44
N HIS A 199 -2.78 6.70 -25.62
CA HIS A 199 -1.89 6.68 -26.78
C HIS A 199 -1.15 5.35 -26.93
N ARG A 200 -0.62 4.81 -25.82
CA ARG A 200 0.04 3.50 -25.79
C ARG A 200 -0.94 2.37 -26.11
N SER A 201 -2.16 2.43 -25.58
CA SER A 201 -3.21 1.43 -25.85
C SER A 201 -3.62 1.42 -27.33
N THR A 202 -3.78 2.62 -27.93
CA THR A 202 -4.06 2.77 -29.37
C THR A 202 -2.90 2.28 -30.23
N THR A 203 -1.67 2.56 -29.83
CA THR A 203 -0.46 2.04 -30.52
C THR A 203 -0.40 0.52 -30.49
N ALA A 204 -0.95 -0.11 -29.44
CA ALA A 204 -1.09 -1.55 -29.32
C ALA A 204 -2.36 -2.13 -29.99
N GLY A 205 -3.12 -1.31 -30.73
CA GLY A 205 -4.27 -1.74 -31.54
C GLY A 205 -5.64 -1.62 -30.86
N LEU A 206 -5.71 -1.09 -29.64
CA LEU A 206 -6.97 -0.79 -28.95
C LEU A 206 -7.40 0.65 -29.25
N SER A 207 -8.18 0.84 -30.31
CA SER A 207 -8.69 2.17 -30.70
C SER A 207 -10.15 2.30 -30.33
N THR A 208 -10.44 2.98 -29.22
CA THR A 208 -11.82 3.25 -28.80
C THR A 208 -11.92 4.69 -28.28
N PRO A 209 -12.89 5.49 -28.78
CA PRO A 209 -12.97 6.92 -28.46
C PRO A 209 -13.47 7.19 -27.04
N ASP A 210 -14.08 6.19 -26.40
CA ASP A 210 -14.75 6.29 -25.10
C ASP A 210 -14.25 5.21 -24.14
N MET A 211 -12.97 5.27 -23.76
CA MET A 211 -12.39 4.31 -22.82
C MET A 211 -12.92 4.51 -21.39
N HIS A 212 -13.29 3.42 -20.76
CA HIS A 212 -13.53 3.34 -19.33
C HIS A 212 -12.37 2.63 -18.65
N VAL A 213 -12.06 3.09 -17.45
CA VAL A 213 -11.10 2.44 -16.57
C VAL A 213 -11.88 1.67 -15.52
N VAL A 214 -11.51 0.42 -15.30
CA VAL A 214 -11.95 -0.40 -14.17
C VAL A 214 -10.79 -0.44 -13.18
N VAL A 215 -11.00 0.18 -12.03
CA VAL A 215 -10.02 0.32 -10.96
C VAL A 215 -10.41 -0.59 -9.81
N THR A 216 -9.50 -1.51 -9.49
CA THR A 216 -9.47 -2.21 -8.21
C THR A 216 -8.07 -1.93 -7.64
N PRO A 217 -7.92 -1.01 -6.67
CA PRO A 217 -6.66 -0.77 -5.98
C PRO A 217 -5.96 -2.08 -5.61
N HIS A 218 -4.62 -2.09 -5.72
CA HIS A 218 -3.79 -3.29 -5.54
C HIS A 218 -3.98 -4.42 -6.57
N ARG A 219 -4.71 -4.16 -7.67
CA ARG A 219 -4.77 -5.03 -8.86
C ARG A 219 -4.26 -4.28 -10.09
N PRO A 220 -4.01 -5.00 -11.20
CA PRO A 220 -3.82 -4.37 -12.49
C PRO A 220 -4.99 -3.44 -12.84
N VAL A 221 -4.68 -2.30 -13.44
CA VAL A 221 -5.70 -1.38 -13.95
C VAL A 221 -6.15 -1.85 -15.32
N VAL A 222 -7.46 -1.88 -15.54
CA VAL A 222 -8.03 -2.33 -16.81
C VAL A 222 -8.65 -1.16 -17.55
N CYS A 223 -8.34 -1.02 -18.83
CA CYS A 223 -8.97 -0.08 -19.74
C CYS A 223 -9.75 -0.87 -20.79
N ALA A 224 -11.02 -0.54 -20.98
CA ALA A 224 -11.87 -1.17 -22.00
C ALA A 224 -12.96 -0.21 -22.51
N GLU A 225 -13.66 -0.58 -23.57
CA GLU A 225 -14.89 0.10 -23.95
C GLU A 225 -15.95 0.01 -22.84
N PRO A 226 -16.94 0.93 -22.79
CA PRO A 226 -17.86 1.03 -21.66
C PRO A 226 -18.64 -0.27 -21.40
N GLY A 227 -19.08 -0.94 -22.47
CA GLY A 227 -19.82 -2.21 -22.38
C GLY A 227 -18.97 -3.36 -21.84
N VAL A 228 -17.70 -3.42 -22.26
CA VAL A 228 -16.74 -4.43 -21.81
C VAL A 228 -16.33 -4.17 -20.36
N ALA A 229 -16.02 -2.92 -20.01
CA ALA A 229 -15.69 -2.49 -18.66
C ALA A 229 -16.81 -2.85 -17.66
N ARG A 230 -18.06 -2.51 -18.01
CA ARG A 230 -19.23 -2.84 -17.18
C ARG A 230 -19.40 -4.35 -16.98
N ARG A 231 -19.22 -5.13 -18.05
CA ARG A 231 -19.29 -6.59 -17.97
C ARG A 231 -18.18 -7.15 -17.09
N LEU A 232 -16.96 -6.66 -17.24
CA LEU A 232 -15.81 -7.07 -16.42
C LEU A 232 -16.07 -6.82 -14.93
N ALA A 233 -16.49 -5.60 -14.58
CA ALA A 233 -16.83 -5.22 -13.21
C ALA A 233 -17.97 -6.09 -12.63
N GLY A 234 -18.97 -6.45 -13.44
CA GLY A 234 -20.05 -7.33 -13.02
C GLY A 234 -19.67 -8.81 -12.88
N GLN A 235 -18.54 -9.24 -13.45
CA GLN A 235 -18.11 -10.65 -13.47
C GLN A 235 -16.95 -10.96 -12.53
N SER A 236 -16.16 -9.98 -12.11
CA SER A 236 -14.98 -10.19 -11.26
C SER A 236 -15.33 -10.70 -9.86
N GLY A 237 -16.48 -10.32 -9.30
CA GLY A 237 -16.85 -10.58 -7.91
C GLY A 237 -16.01 -9.81 -6.88
N GLU A 238 -15.01 -9.05 -7.33
CA GLU A 238 -14.19 -8.13 -6.54
C GLU A 238 -14.78 -6.72 -6.60
N SER A 239 -14.62 -5.95 -5.53
CA SER A 239 -14.96 -4.53 -5.52
C SER A 239 -14.18 -3.79 -6.61
N SER A 240 -14.86 -2.98 -7.41
CA SER A 240 -14.24 -2.19 -8.47
C SER A 240 -15.03 -0.92 -8.75
N VAL A 241 -14.32 0.13 -9.14
CA VAL A 241 -14.92 1.37 -9.64
C VAL A 241 -14.71 1.43 -11.13
N THR A 242 -15.80 1.61 -11.88
CA THR A 242 -15.75 1.85 -13.33
C THR A 242 -16.07 3.31 -13.59
N LEU A 243 -15.16 4.03 -14.25
CA LEU A 243 -15.33 5.44 -14.57
C LEU A 243 -14.79 5.78 -15.96
N PRO A 244 -15.33 6.80 -16.64
CA PRO A 244 -14.72 7.36 -17.84
C PRO A 244 -13.29 7.80 -17.55
N TRP A 245 -12.36 7.58 -18.48
CA TRP A 245 -10.95 7.93 -18.26
C TRP A 245 -10.73 9.42 -17.93
N ARG A 246 -11.61 10.29 -18.45
CA ARG A 246 -11.56 11.75 -18.27
C ARG A 246 -11.87 12.17 -16.85
N ASP A 247 -12.67 11.40 -16.14
CA ASP A 247 -13.12 11.74 -14.79
C ASP A 247 -12.06 11.35 -13.74
N VAL A 248 -11.06 10.55 -14.13
CA VAL A 248 -10.02 10.04 -13.24
C VAL A 248 -9.13 11.17 -12.71
N VAL A 249 -8.81 12.18 -13.54
CA VAL A 249 -7.95 13.30 -13.15
C VAL A 249 -8.62 14.22 -12.12
N ASP A 250 -9.96 14.23 -12.08
CA ASP A 250 -10.77 15.07 -11.20
C ASP A 250 -11.15 14.37 -9.88
N LEU A 251 -10.67 13.14 -9.66
CA LEU A 251 -10.89 12.44 -8.40
C LEU A 251 -10.31 13.23 -7.20
N PRO A 252 -10.93 13.13 -6.02
CA PRO A 252 -10.45 13.83 -4.83
C PRO A 252 -9.12 13.23 -4.35
N TRP A 253 -8.32 14.05 -3.67
CA TRP A 253 -7.20 13.54 -2.89
C TRP A 253 -7.66 13.10 -1.51
N LEU A 254 -7.19 11.92 -1.08
CA LEU A 254 -7.33 11.37 0.26
C LEU A 254 -6.39 12.07 1.26
#